data_AF-A0A366XR63-F1
#
_entry.id   AF-A0A366XR63-F1
#
_cell.length_a   1.000
_cell.length_b   1.000
_cell.length_c   1.000
_cell.angle_alpha   90.00
_cell.angle_beta   90.00
_cell.angle_gamma   90.00
#
_symmetry.space_group_name_H-M   'P 1'
#
loop_
_entity.id
_entity.type
_entity.pdbx_description
1 polymer ?
#
loop_
_entity_poly.entity_id
_entity_poly.type
_entity_poly.pdbx_seq_one_letter_code
_entity_poly.pdbx_strand_id
1 'polypeptide(L)'
;MPYTVEEAFQVLQRYGITDNIEVIRRWLRQGRLKGIPPKKRRDGWRIEEEDLRSFLISKAPGLIDVIHAAGNSNDLYTIKVVNEKVDEKALEEAKEEARAQLWWELVQKFIFEDYVEIGKQTVTDLLKARRYDRLYQKKILDQFFQDVEKGRKKRVYYLHGYFPYKGQRLALHEDYSLIEEKVAARMIEVIQQDLRNGMR
;
A
#
# COMPACT_ATOMS: atom_id res chain seq x y z
N MET A 1 -12.24 -23.20 12.38
CA MET A 1 -13.66 -22.73 12.51
C MET A 1 -13.88 -21.64 11.48
N PRO A 2 -15.08 -21.44 10.91
CA PRO A 2 -15.28 -20.45 9.85
C PRO A 2 -15.20 -19.02 10.39
N TYR A 3 -14.45 -18.18 9.67
CA TYR A 3 -14.28 -16.75 9.96
C TYR A 3 -15.51 -15.94 9.56
N THR A 4 -15.84 -14.93 10.37
CA THR A 4 -16.69 -13.83 9.97
C THR A 4 -15.95 -12.88 9.01
N VAL A 5 -16.69 -11.97 8.37
CA VAL A 5 -16.10 -10.96 7.48
C VAL A 5 -15.15 -10.05 8.24
N GLU A 6 -15.51 -9.70 9.48
CA GLU A 6 -14.74 -8.84 10.36
C GLU A 6 -13.46 -9.52 10.84
N GLU A 7 -13.50 -10.81 11.19
CA GLU A 7 -12.29 -11.57 11.55
C GLU A 7 -11.38 -11.80 10.35
N ALA A 8 -11.94 -12.16 9.20
CA ALA A 8 -11.18 -12.27 7.95
C ALA A 8 -10.55 -10.92 7.57
N PHE A 9 -11.25 -9.81 7.83
CA PHE A 9 -10.70 -8.47 7.64
C PHE A 9 -9.47 -8.22 8.50
N GLN A 10 -9.54 -8.52 9.79
CA GLN A 10 -8.39 -8.35 10.69
C GLN A 10 -7.18 -9.19 10.24
N VAL A 11 -7.42 -10.43 9.79
CA VAL A 11 -6.36 -11.30 9.26
C VAL A 11 -5.75 -10.68 8.00
N LEU A 12 -6.57 -10.33 7.02
CA LEU A 12 -6.10 -9.77 5.75
C LEU A 12 -5.44 -8.40 5.93
N GLN A 13 -5.93 -7.58 6.85
CA GLN A 13 -5.33 -6.28 7.20
C GLN A 13 -3.97 -6.45 7.85
N ARG A 14 -3.81 -7.44 8.75
CA ARG A 14 -2.53 -7.75 9.39
C ARG A 14 -1.48 -8.19 8.38
N TYR A 15 -1.87 -8.97 7.38
CA TYR A 15 -1.00 -9.37 6.28
C TYR A 15 -0.89 -8.31 5.17
N GLY A 16 -1.36 -7.08 5.41
CA GLY A 16 -1.23 -5.99 4.45
C GLY A 16 -1.94 -6.25 3.13
N ILE A 17 -3.05 -6.99 3.11
CA ILE A 17 -3.81 -7.28 1.88
C ILE A 17 -4.89 -6.22 1.63
N THR A 18 -5.58 -5.76 2.67
CA THR A 18 -6.63 -4.73 2.55
C THR A 18 -6.83 -3.99 3.87
N ASP A 19 -7.09 -2.69 3.80
CA ASP A 19 -7.47 -1.82 4.93
C ASP A 19 -8.98 -1.50 4.92
N ASN A 20 -9.71 -1.98 3.91
CA ASN A 20 -11.13 -1.73 3.74
C ASN A 20 -11.96 -3.02 3.78
N ILE A 21 -12.85 -3.12 4.76
CA ILE A 21 -13.76 -4.26 4.94
C ILE A 21 -14.76 -4.44 3.79
N GLU A 22 -15.14 -3.36 3.11
CA GLU A 22 -16.06 -3.42 1.96
C GLU A 22 -15.43 -4.12 0.75
N VAL A 23 -14.10 -4.11 0.65
CA VAL A 23 -13.36 -4.86 -0.38
C VAL A 23 -13.55 -6.36 -0.17
N ILE A 24 -13.54 -6.84 1.07
CA ILE A 24 -13.78 -8.27 1.39
C ILE A 24 -15.20 -8.66 1.04
N ARG A 25 -16.19 -7.84 1.42
CA ARG A 25 -17.60 -8.05 1.06
C ARG A 25 -17.77 -8.12 -0.46
N ARG A 26 -17.07 -7.26 -1.20
CA ARG A 26 -17.06 -7.29 -2.67
C ARG A 26 -16.43 -8.57 -3.22
N TRP A 27 -15.29 -9.02 -2.69
CA TRP A 27 -14.63 -10.25 -3.12
C TRP A 27 -15.48 -11.50 -2.90
N LEU A 28 -16.20 -11.56 -1.78
CA LEU A 28 -17.17 -12.62 -1.49
C LEU A 28 -18.31 -12.63 -2.50
N ARG A 29 -18.90 -11.46 -2.79
CA ARG A 29 -19.95 -11.34 -3.81
C ARG A 29 -19.49 -11.70 -5.21
N GLN A 30 -18.22 -11.43 -5.53
CA GLN A 30 -17.62 -11.69 -6.84
C GLN A 30 -17.03 -13.11 -6.95
N GLY A 31 -17.08 -13.92 -5.89
CA GLY A 31 -16.46 -15.25 -5.85
C GLY A 31 -14.92 -15.24 -5.90
N ARG A 32 -14.29 -14.08 -5.72
CA ARG A 32 -12.83 -13.93 -5.67
C ARG A 32 -12.25 -14.45 -4.36
N LEU A 33 -12.99 -14.25 -3.27
CA LEU A 33 -12.77 -14.91 -2.00
C LEU A 33 -13.92 -15.90 -1.82
N LYS A 34 -13.59 -17.17 -1.63
CA LYS A 34 -14.60 -18.20 -1.43
C LYS A 34 -15.16 -18.08 -0.03
N GLY A 35 -16.49 -18.13 0.08
CA GLY A 35 -17.19 -18.02 1.34
C GLY A 35 -18.60 -18.57 1.24
N ILE A 36 -19.15 -18.92 2.38
CA ILE A 36 -20.52 -19.40 2.54
C ILE A 36 -21.43 -18.17 2.62
N PRO A 37 -22.36 -18.01 1.66
CA PRO A 37 -23.29 -16.89 1.69
C PRO A 37 -24.26 -17.03 2.89
N PRO A 38 -24.67 -15.91 3.51
CA PRO A 38 -25.62 -15.93 4.61
C PRO A 38 -26.97 -16.53 4.17
N LYS A 39 -27.55 -17.41 4.99
CA LYS A 39 -28.95 -17.84 4.83
C LYS A 39 -29.93 -16.71 5.17
N LYS A 40 -29.58 -15.80 6.08
CA LYS A 40 -30.33 -14.58 6.40
C LYS A 40 -29.38 -13.39 6.46
N ARG A 41 -29.82 -12.20 6.02
CA ARG A 41 -29.00 -10.97 5.98
C ARG A 41 -28.24 -10.68 7.28
N ARG A 42 -28.85 -10.95 8.43
CA ARG A 42 -28.27 -10.73 9.77
C ARG A 42 -27.11 -11.68 10.12
N ASP A 43 -27.01 -12.81 9.45
CA ASP A 43 -26.03 -13.85 9.79
C ASP A 43 -24.64 -13.51 9.21
N GLY A 44 -24.58 -12.71 8.14
CA GLY A 44 -23.34 -12.33 7.46
C GLY A 44 -22.67 -13.48 6.70
N TRP A 45 -21.64 -13.15 5.91
CA TRP A 45 -20.85 -14.18 5.22
C TRP A 45 -19.98 -14.96 6.21
N ARG A 46 -19.66 -16.20 5.85
CA ARG A 46 -18.67 -17.03 6.55
C ARG A 46 -17.58 -17.46 5.57
N ILE A 47 -16.35 -17.55 6.04
CA ILE A 47 -15.18 -17.89 5.22
C ILE A 47 -14.50 -19.07 5.89
N GLU A 48 -14.35 -20.18 5.19
CA GLU A 48 -13.60 -21.31 5.74
C GLU A 48 -12.12 -20.96 5.85
N GLU A 49 -11.47 -21.55 6.85
CA GLU A 49 -10.08 -21.27 7.18
C GLU A 49 -9.14 -21.61 6.02
N GLU A 50 -9.37 -22.75 5.36
CA GLU A 50 -8.62 -23.19 4.19
C GLU A 50 -8.83 -22.26 2.99
N ASP A 51 -10.04 -21.72 2.83
CA ASP A 51 -10.37 -20.80 1.74
C ASP A 51 -9.71 -19.43 1.97
N LEU A 52 -9.72 -18.92 3.20
CA LEU A 52 -9.00 -17.70 3.58
C LEU A 52 -7.49 -17.86 3.41
N ARG A 53 -6.95 -19.00 3.84
CA ARG A 53 -5.54 -19.36 3.67
C ARG A 53 -5.17 -19.46 2.20
N SER A 54 -5.95 -20.18 1.39
CA SER A 54 -5.70 -20.28 -0.06
C SER A 54 -5.75 -18.91 -0.73
N PHE A 55 -6.66 -18.04 -0.30
CA PHE A 55 -6.74 -16.67 -0.78
C PHE A 55 -5.49 -15.85 -0.41
N LEU A 56 -5.04 -15.91 0.84
CA LEU A 56 -3.79 -15.31 1.32
C LEU A 56 -2.59 -15.75 0.45
N ILE A 57 -2.47 -17.05 0.20
CA ILE A 57 -1.42 -17.65 -0.63
C ILE A 57 -1.47 -17.11 -2.06
N SER A 58 -2.67 -17.04 -2.64
CA SER A 58 -2.85 -16.53 -4.00
C SER A 58 -2.50 -15.05 -4.15
N LYS A 59 -2.66 -14.26 -3.08
CA LYS A 59 -2.40 -12.81 -3.06
C LYS A 59 -0.97 -12.44 -2.69
N ALA A 60 -0.31 -13.26 -1.88
CA ALA A 60 1.05 -13.06 -1.45
C ALA A 60 1.84 -14.37 -1.57
N PRO A 61 2.21 -14.78 -2.80
CA PRO A 61 3.08 -15.96 -2.98
C PRO A 61 4.43 -15.69 -2.29
N GLY A 62 4.75 -16.46 -1.25
CA GLY A 62 5.90 -16.29 -0.36
C GLY A 62 5.55 -15.98 1.10
N LEU A 63 4.30 -15.59 1.39
CA LEU A 63 3.83 -15.37 2.77
C LEU A 63 3.88 -16.67 3.60
N ILE A 64 3.67 -17.82 2.95
CA ILE A 64 3.79 -19.14 3.57
C ILE A 64 5.23 -19.42 4.02
N ASP A 65 6.23 -19.01 3.23
CA ASP A 65 7.64 -19.25 3.56
C ASP A 65 8.05 -18.43 4.78
N VAL A 66 7.51 -17.22 4.93
CA VAL A 66 7.68 -16.38 6.13
C VAL A 66 6.97 -17.00 7.35
N ILE A 67 5.74 -17.50 7.17
CA ILE A 67 4.96 -18.18 8.23
C ILE A 67 5.64 -19.50 8.67
N HIS A 68 6.22 -20.26 7.75
CA HIS A 68 6.96 -21.49 8.06
C HIS A 68 8.34 -21.22 8.65
N ALA A 69 9.06 -20.20 8.19
CA ALA A 69 10.35 -19.80 8.76
C ALA A 69 10.21 -19.26 10.20
N ALA A 70 9.06 -18.68 10.55
CA ALA A 70 8.72 -18.25 11.90
C ALA A 70 8.35 -19.41 12.86
N GLY A 71 8.39 -20.67 12.41
CA GLY A 71 8.32 -21.85 13.29
C GLY A 71 6.95 -22.22 13.84
N ASN A 72 5.85 -21.60 13.39
CA ASN A 72 4.50 -21.88 13.88
C ASN A 72 3.59 -22.40 12.77
N SER A 73 3.73 -23.68 12.45
CA SER A 73 2.89 -24.39 11.47
C SER A 73 1.41 -24.55 11.87
N ASN A 74 0.95 -23.96 12.97
CA ASN A 74 -0.45 -24.02 13.45
C ASN A 74 -1.08 -22.68 13.86
N ASP A 75 -0.43 -21.54 13.60
CA ASP A 75 -0.91 -20.24 14.11
C ASP A 75 -1.80 -19.47 13.13
N LEU A 76 -3.00 -20.01 12.91
CA LEU A 76 -4.21 -19.19 12.85
C LEU A 76 -4.89 -19.08 14.24
N TYR A 77 -4.39 -19.83 15.24
CA TYR A 77 -5.02 -20.01 16.56
C TYR A 77 -4.30 -19.38 17.78
N THR A 78 -3.09 -18.83 17.65
CA THR A 78 -2.36 -18.26 18.80
C THR A 78 -2.33 -16.73 18.76
N ILE A 79 -3.51 -16.12 18.90
CA ILE A 79 -3.65 -14.78 19.46
C ILE A 79 -4.43 -14.94 20.77
N LYS A 80 -3.87 -15.73 21.70
CA LYS A 80 -4.16 -15.50 23.11
C LYS A 80 -3.39 -14.25 23.49
N VAL A 81 -4.11 -13.13 23.40
CA VAL A 81 -3.95 -11.90 24.18
C VAL A 81 -2.83 -12.02 25.21
N VAL A 82 -1.62 -11.60 24.84
CA VAL A 82 -0.58 -11.30 25.84
C VAL A 82 -0.99 -9.96 26.44
N ASN A 83 -1.82 -10.03 27.48
CA ASN A 83 -2.14 -8.94 28.40
C ASN A 83 -0.92 -8.62 29.28
N GLU A 84 0.22 -8.33 28.67
CA GLU A 84 1.25 -7.52 29.33
C GLU A 84 1.13 -6.11 28.81
N LYS A 85 1.49 -5.13 29.63
CA LYS A 85 1.52 -3.71 29.25
C LYS A 85 2.61 -3.51 28.20
N VAL A 86 2.36 -3.97 26.98
CA VAL A 86 3.18 -3.67 25.83
C VAL A 86 2.99 -2.18 25.59
N ASP A 87 4.10 -1.45 25.58
CA ASP A 87 4.10 -0.05 25.17
C ASP A 87 3.44 0.01 23.78
N GLU A 88 2.24 0.58 23.72
CA GLU A 88 1.41 0.63 22.51
C GLU A 88 2.18 1.24 21.34
N LYS A 89 3.10 2.17 21.65
CA LYS A 89 3.98 2.79 20.69
C LYS A 89 4.99 1.80 20.10
N ALA A 90 5.69 1.04 20.93
CA ALA A 90 6.67 0.05 20.48
C ALA A 90 5.99 -1.05 19.64
N LEU A 91 4.76 -1.43 20.00
CA LEU A 91 3.97 -2.38 19.23
C LEU A 91 3.59 -1.85 17.84
N GLU A 92 3.19 -0.58 17.74
CA GLU A 92 2.81 0.02 16.46
C GLU A 92 4.03 0.28 15.56
N GLU A 93 5.18 0.66 16.15
CA GLU A 93 6.46 0.77 15.45
C GLU A 93 6.87 -0.58 14.84
N ALA A 94 6.84 -1.67 15.62
CA ALA A 94 7.18 -3.01 15.14
C ALA A 94 6.24 -3.47 14.01
N LYS A 95 4.94 -3.16 14.10
CA LYS A 95 3.99 -3.45 13.01
C LYS A 95 4.29 -2.65 11.77
N GLU A 96 4.61 -1.36 11.90
CA GLU A 96 4.89 -0.50 10.75
C GLU A 96 6.19 -0.90 10.05
N GLU A 97 7.21 -1.35 10.79
CA GLU A 97 8.42 -1.96 10.25
C GLU A 97 8.12 -3.24 9.47
N ALA A 98 7.32 -4.15 10.05
CA ALA A 98 6.89 -5.37 9.37
C ALA A 98 6.09 -5.07 8.09
N ARG A 99 5.19 -4.08 8.12
CA ARG A 99 4.46 -3.60 6.92
C ARG A 99 5.43 -3.04 5.88
N ALA A 100 6.44 -2.28 6.30
CA ALA A 100 7.44 -1.71 5.39
C ALA A 100 8.29 -2.79 4.71
N GLN A 101 8.71 -3.82 5.45
CA GLN A 101 9.45 -4.96 4.89
C GLN A 101 8.60 -5.72 3.88
N LEU A 102 7.37 -6.11 4.26
CA LEU A 102 6.46 -6.81 3.35
C LEU A 102 6.17 -5.98 2.09
N TRP A 103 5.99 -4.67 2.25
CA TRP A 103 5.76 -3.77 1.12
C TRP A 103 6.92 -3.83 0.11
N TRP A 104 8.17 -3.84 0.58
CA TRP A 104 9.33 -3.97 -0.31
C TRP A 104 9.40 -5.32 -1.02
N GLU A 105 9.06 -6.41 -0.34
CA GLU A 105 8.97 -7.74 -0.97
C GLU A 105 7.95 -7.76 -2.11
N LEU A 106 6.79 -7.12 -1.91
CA LEU A 106 5.74 -7.02 -2.93
C LEU A 106 6.22 -6.17 -4.12
N VAL A 107 6.87 -5.03 -3.86
CA VAL A 107 7.43 -4.16 -4.91
C VAL A 107 8.52 -4.87 -5.72
N GLN A 108 9.38 -5.65 -5.08
CA GLN A 108 10.40 -6.45 -5.76
C GLN A 108 9.80 -7.52 -6.68
N LYS A 109 8.64 -8.07 -6.30
CA LYS A 109 7.85 -8.99 -7.13
C LYS A 109 6.98 -8.28 -8.18
N PHE A 110 7.11 -6.95 -8.30
CA PHE A 110 6.32 -6.11 -9.20
C PHE A 110 4.81 -6.17 -8.93
N ILE A 111 4.43 -6.39 -7.67
CA ILE A 111 3.03 -6.43 -7.23
C ILE A 111 2.63 -5.04 -6.76
N PHE A 112 1.71 -4.41 -7.50
CA PHE A 112 1.18 -3.08 -7.21
C PHE A 112 -0.35 -3.09 -7.23
N GLU A 113 -0.96 -2.10 -6.60
CA GLU A 113 -2.41 -1.91 -6.67
C GLU A 113 -2.82 -1.41 -8.06
N ASP A 114 -2.16 -0.35 -8.52
CA ASP A 114 -2.33 0.23 -9.84
C ASP A 114 -1.13 1.13 -10.18
N TYR A 115 -1.23 1.86 -11.29
CA TYR A 115 -0.32 2.92 -11.68
C TYR A 115 -1.07 4.21 -11.98
N VAL A 116 -0.32 5.32 -11.96
CA VAL A 116 -0.80 6.63 -12.37
C VAL A 116 0.09 7.22 -13.44
N GLU A 117 -0.52 7.87 -14.43
CA GLU A 117 0.18 8.59 -15.49
C GLU A 117 0.20 10.09 -15.21
N ILE A 118 1.37 10.62 -14.87
CA ILE A 118 1.55 12.03 -14.52
C ILE A 118 1.97 12.82 -15.76
N GLY A 119 1.15 13.80 -16.13
CA GLY A 119 1.42 14.71 -17.23
C GLY A 119 2.31 15.89 -16.84
N LYS A 120 3.04 16.45 -17.82
CA LYS A 120 3.82 17.69 -17.62
C LYS A 120 2.96 18.86 -17.17
N GLN A 121 1.72 18.94 -17.67
CA GLN A 121 0.77 19.98 -17.32
C GLN A 121 0.40 19.92 -15.83
N THR A 122 0.06 18.74 -15.31
CA THR A 122 -0.23 18.50 -13.88
C THR A 122 0.89 19.02 -12.98
N VAL A 123 2.14 18.63 -13.27
CA VAL A 123 3.30 19.10 -12.50
C VAL A 123 3.47 20.61 -12.63
N THR A 124 3.28 21.17 -13.82
CA THR A 124 3.38 22.60 -14.06
C THR A 124 2.35 23.38 -13.25
N ASP A 125 1.12 22.89 -13.16
CA ASP A 125 0.03 23.55 -12.43
C ASP A 125 0.26 23.51 -10.92
N LEU A 126 0.74 22.37 -10.40
CA LEU A 126 1.19 22.25 -9.01
C LEU A 126 2.32 23.24 -8.67
N LEU A 127 3.30 23.38 -9.56
CA LEU A 127 4.43 24.29 -9.37
C LEU A 127 4.01 25.77 -9.43
N LYS A 128 3.06 26.11 -10.30
CA LYS A 128 2.47 27.46 -10.37
C LYS A 128 1.68 27.79 -9.11
N ALA A 129 0.89 26.84 -8.60
CA ALA A 129 0.14 27.03 -7.36
C ALA A 129 1.07 27.34 -6.17
N ARG A 130 2.27 26.73 -6.15
CA ARG A 130 3.32 27.00 -5.16
C ARG A 130 4.14 28.26 -5.41
N ARG A 131 3.85 29.03 -6.47
CA ARG A 131 4.46 30.33 -6.82
C ARG A 131 5.99 30.31 -6.96
N TYR A 132 6.57 29.21 -7.44
CA TYR A 132 8.01 29.16 -7.70
C TYR A 132 8.41 30.03 -8.90
N ASP A 133 9.66 30.50 -8.91
CA ASP A 133 10.21 31.20 -10.06
C ASP A 133 10.38 30.27 -11.27
N ARG A 134 10.36 30.85 -12.49
CA ARG A 134 10.38 30.06 -13.74
C ARG A 134 11.62 29.18 -13.88
N LEU A 135 12.79 29.61 -13.38
CA LEU A 135 14.02 28.84 -13.49
C LEU A 135 13.98 27.63 -12.56
N TYR A 136 13.48 27.80 -11.34
CA TYR A 136 13.30 26.71 -10.39
C TYR A 136 12.21 25.73 -10.83
N GLN A 137 11.09 26.21 -11.39
CA GLN A 137 10.08 25.35 -12.01
C GLN A 137 10.69 24.48 -13.11
N LYS A 138 11.53 25.06 -13.97
CA LYS A 138 12.22 24.32 -15.03
C LYS A 138 13.13 23.24 -14.46
N LYS A 139 13.96 23.56 -13.45
CA LYS A 139 14.83 22.57 -12.78
C LYS A 139 14.04 21.38 -12.22
N ILE A 140 12.92 21.65 -11.54
CA ILE A 140 12.07 20.59 -11.00
C ILE A 140 11.47 19.75 -12.14
N LEU A 141 10.94 20.37 -13.19
CA LEU A 141 10.36 19.66 -14.33
C LEU A 141 11.39 18.78 -15.03
N ASP A 142 12.60 19.29 -15.26
CA ASP A 142 13.68 18.56 -15.90
C ASP A 142 14.07 17.33 -15.06
N GLN A 143 14.17 17.48 -13.73
CA GLN A 143 14.47 16.35 -12.84
C GLN A 143 13.29 15.37 -12.68
N PHE A 144 12.04 15.85 -12.72
CA PHE A 144 10.86 15.02 -12.59
C PHE A 144 10.71 14.06 -13.77
N PHE A 145 10.99 14.54 -14.98
CA PHE A 145 10.84 13.80 -16.24
C PHE A 145 12.18 13.32 -16.86
N GLN A 146 13.28 13.35 -16.10
CA GLN A 146 14.63 13.01 -16.60
C GLN A 146 14.74 11.61 -17.24
N ASP A 147 13.92 10.67 -16.78
CA ASP A 147 13.86 9.26 -17.17
C ASP A 147 12.66 8.96 -18.08
N VAL A 148 11.97 9.99 -18.58
CA VAL A 148 10.78 9.85 -19.42
C VAL A 148 11.06 10.44 -20.79
N GLU A 149 10.73 9.67 -21.84
CA GLU A 149 10.83 10.14 -23.22
C GLU A 149 10.00 11.42 -23.43
N LYS A 150 10.53 12.32 -24.28
CA LYS A 150 9.90 13.61 -24.55
C LYS A 150 8.47 13.44 -25.06
N GLY A 151 7.52 14.10 -24.38
CA GLY A 151 6.10 14.07 -24.73
C GLY A 151 5.31 12.90 -24.13
N ARG A 152 5.98 11.96 -23.44
CA ARG A 152 5.31 10.87 -22.71
C ARG A 152 4.98 11.31 -21.29
N LYS A 153 3.98 10.65 -20.69
CA LYS A 153 3.63 10.82 -19.28
C LYS A 153 4.51 9.93 -18.42
N LYS A 154 4.79 10.37 -17.20
CA LYS A 154 5.52 9.56 -16.22
C LYS A 154 4.58 8.54 -15.60
N ARG A 155 4.90 7.26 -15.69
CA ARG A 155 4.16 6.21 -14.99
C ARG A 155 4.75 5.98 -13.61
N VAL A 156 3.91 6.00 -12.58
CA VAL A 156 4.31 5.70 -11.21
C VAL A 156 3.35 4.67 -10.64
N TYR A 157 3.90 3.53 -10.21
CA TYR A 157 3.14 2.48 -9.54
C TYR A 157 2.99 2.80 -8.06
N TYR A 158 1.87 2.42 -7.46
CA TYR A 158 1.61 2.62 -6.04
C TYR A 158 0.96 1.38 -5.41
N LEU A 159 1.11 1.29 -4.10
CA LEU A 159 0.59 0.20 -3.29
C LEU A 159 0.30 0.71 -1.87
N HIS A 160 -0.95 0.58 -1.42
CA HIS A 160 -1.40 0.91 -0.06
C HIS A 160 -1.08 2.33 0.40
N GLY A 161 -1.28 3.31 -0.47
CA GLY A 161 -0.99 4.70 -0.14
C GLY A 161 0.50 5.06 -0.11
N TYR A 162 1.36 4.17 -0.60
CA TYR A 162 2.79 4.43 -0.79
C TYR A 162 3.21 4.17 -2.24
N PHE A 163 4.34 4.75 -2.65
CA PHE A 163 4.96 4.49 -3.95
C PHE A 163 6.49 4.49 -3.84
N PRO A 164 7.20 3.69 -4.68
CA PRO A 164 8.65 3.68 -4.68
C PRO A 164 9.18 4.87 -5.49
N TYR A 165 10.11 5.63 -4.92
CA TYR A 165 10.82 6.69 -5.64
C TYR A 165 12.25 6.81 -5.11
N LYS A 166 13.23 6.77 -6.02
CA LYS A 166 14.68 6.83 -5.69
C LYS A 166 15.10 5.87 -4.55
N GLY A 167 14.56 4.65 -4.55
CA GLY A 167 14.86 3.64 -3.52
C GLY A 167 14.20 3.88 -2.16
N GLN A 168 13.28 4.84 -2.06
CA GLN A 168 12.53 5.14 -0.83
C GLN A 168 11.05 4.77 -0.99
N ARG A 169 10.43 4.38 0.13
CA ARG A 169 8.98 4.16 0.25
C ARG A 169 8.34 5.50 0.65
N LEU A 170 7.65 6.16 -0.28
CA LEU A 170 7.05 7.47 -0.03
C LEU A 170 5.54 7.35 0.14
N ALA A 171 5.00 7.93 1.21
CA ALA A 171 3.56 8.07 1.40
C ALA A 171 2.98 9.08 0.39
N LEU A 172 1.79 8.79 -0.12
CA LEU A 172 0.99 9.73 -0.89
C LEU A 172 0.78 11.04 -0.12
N HIS A 173 0.73 12.16 -0.84
CA HIS A 173 0.44 13.45 -0.22
C HIS A 173 -1.02 13.50 0.27
N GLU A 174 -1.27 14.13 1.42
CA GLU A 174 -2.60 14.15 2.04
C GLU A 174 -3.51 15.27 1.49
N ASP A 175 -2.93 16.44 1.19
CA ASP A 175 -3.69 17.64 0.78
C ASP A 175 -4.41 17.57 -0.58
N TYR A 176 -4.15 16.54 -1.39
CA TYR A 176 -4.73 16.41 -2.73
C TYR A 176 -5.77 15.31 -2.76
N SER A 177 -6.77 15.42 -3.64
CA SER A 177 -7.80 14.36 -3.77
C SER A 177 -7.43 13.33 -4.83
N LEU A 178 -6.80 13.76 -5.93
CA LEU A 178 -6.45 12.89 -7.04
C LEU A 178 -5.11 12.19 -6.79
N ILE A 179 -5.05 10.88 -7.02
CA ILE A 179 -3.82 10.08 -6.83
C ILE A 179 -2.65 10.66 -7.65
N GLU A 180 -2.91 11.13 -8.87
CA GLU A 180 -1.90 11.78 -9.72
C GLU A 180 -1.26 12.99 -9.03
N GLU A 181 -2.08 13.87 -8.48
CA GLU A 181 -1.62 15.05 -7.75
C GLU A 181 -0.92 14.67 -6.45
N LYS A 182 -1.44 13.67 -5.73
CA LYS A 182 -0.83 13.16 -4.50
C LYS A 182 0.60 12.66 -4.73
N VAL A 183 0.79 11.85 -5.77
CA VAL A 183 2.11 11.32 -6.15
C VAL A 183 3.01 12.45 -6.65
N ALA A 184 2.51 13.29 -7.56
CA ALA A 184 3.28 14.36 -8.16
C ALA A 184 3.75 15.38 -7.10
N ALA A 185 2.88 15.81 -6.18
CA ALA A 185 3.22 16.73 -5.11
C ALA A 185 4.31 16.19 -4.19
N ARG A 186 4.19 14.92 -3.78
CA ARG A 186 5.21 14.26 -2.94
C ARG A 186 6.54 14.13 -3.66
N MET A 187 6.54 13.76 -4.95
CA MET A 187 7.77 13.71 -5.75
C MET A 187 8.44 15.08 -5.90
N ILE A 188 7.64 16.14 -6.11
CA ILE A 188 8.14 17.52 -6.16
C ILE A 188 8.86 17.88 -4.86
N GLU A 189 8.32 17.51 -3.69
CA GLU A 189 8.98 17.78 -2.39
C GLU A 189 10.34 17.12 -2.27
N VAL A 190 10.45 15.84 -2.65
CA VAL A 190 11.73 15.13 -2.63
C VAL A 190 12.72 15.78 -3.57
N ILE A 191 12.31 16.13 -4.79
CA ILE A 191 13.16 16.85 -5.75
C ILE A 191 13.62 18.19 -5.17
N GLN A 192 12.74 18.93 -4.49
CA GLN A 192 13.12 20.19 -3.86
C GLN A 192 14.13 20.01 -2.74
N GLN A 193 13.98 18.98 -1.92
CA GLN A 193 14.95 18.64 -0.88
C GLN A 193 16.30 18.31 -1.50
N ASP A 194 16.33 17.50 -2.56
CA ASP A 194 17.56 17.17 -3.29
C ASP A 194 18.23 18.41 -3.88
N LEU A 195 17.47 19.30 -4.51
CA LEU A 195 17.99 20.55 -5.08
C LEU A 195 18.56 21.47 -3.99
N ARG A 196 17.94 21.53 -2.81
CA ARG A 196 18.45 22.29 -1.66
C ARG A 196 19.73 21.67 -1.09
N ASN A 197 19.79 20.35 -1.01
CA ASN A 197 20.92 19.63 -0.45
C ASN A 197 22.14 19.63 -1.39
N GLY A 198 21.93 19.58 -2.72
CA GLY A 198 23.00 19.67 -3.72
C GLY A 198 23.53 21.10 -3.96
N MET A 199 22.98 22.11 -3.29
CA MET A 199 23.49 23.49 -3.27
C MET A 199 24.37 23.78 -2.04
N ARG A 200 24.59 22.80 -1.15
CA ARG A 200 25.51 22.88 -0.02
C ARG A 200 26.85 22.25 -0.32
#